data_AF-A0A9K3LZN3-F1
#
_entry.id   AF-A0A9K3LZN3-F1
#
_cell.length_a   1.000
_cell.length_b   1.000
_cell.length_c   1.000
_cell.angle_alpha   90.00
_cell.angle_beta   90.00
_cell.angle_gamma   90.00
#
_symmetry.space_group_name_H-M   'P 1'
#
loop_
_entity.id
_entity.type
_entity.pdbx_description
1 polymer ?
#
loop_
_entity_poly.entity_id
_entity_poly.type
_entity_poly.pdbx_seq_one_letter_code
_entity_poly.pdbx_strand_id
1 'polypeptide(L)'
;MGKQQAHPKQHGIVPNKEGTGAITMAHKVENTHFIIVLDDSAKSLIEEIQKHPDKVGDEQLGQVYSSLAIEEIYADKVGEKASEQQLNSAFNSVDTKAIVKDIVMNGKFH
;
A
#
# COMPACT_ATOMS: atom_id res chain seq x y z
N MET A 1 10.72 -35.53 27.31
CA MET A 1 11.26 -34.28 26.73
C MET A 1 10.94 -34.29 25.25
N GLY A 2 10.17 -33.30 24.78
CA GLY A 2 9.76 -33.19 23.38
C GLY A 2 8.92 -31.93 23.21
N LYS A 3 9.59 -30.86 22.77
CA LYS A 3 9.00 -29.55 22.47
C LYS A 3 8.17 -29.66 21.20
N GLN A 4 7.02 -28.98 21.15
CA GLN A 4 6.61 -28.18 19.99
C GLN A 4 5.38 -27.34 20.38
N GLN A 5 5.62 -26.06 20.61
CA GLN A 5 4.58 -25.03 20.71
C GLN A 5 3.80 -25.03 19.39
N ALA A 6 2.53 -25.41 19.45
CA ALA A 6 1.60 -25.15 18.36
C ALA A 6 1.40 -23.63 18.27
N HIS A 7 2.14 -22.98 17.37
CA HIS A 7 1.72 -21.66 16.89
C HIS A 7 0.45 -21.88 16.08
N PRO A 8 -0.71 -21.34 16.46
CA PRO A 8 -1.80 -21.21 15.51
C PRO A 8 -1.29 -20.27 14.42
N LYS A 9 -0.90 -20.83 13.26
CA LYS A 9 -0.81 -20.05 12.02
C LYS A 9 -2.20 -19.47 11.82
N GLN A 10 -2.40 -18.21 12.19
CA GLN A 10 -3.58 -17.44 11.84
C GLN A 10 -3.73 -17.54 10.33
N HIS A 11 -4.71 -18.33 9.91
CA HIS A 11 -5.30 -18.26 8.59
C HIS A 11 -5.93 -16.87 8.48
N GLY A 12 -5.14 -15.91 8.01
CA GLY A 12 -5.57 -14.59 7.60
C GLY A 12 -5.22 -14.30 6.15
N ILE A 13 -4.88 -15.33 5.36
CA ILE A 13 -4.77 -15.17 3.91
C ILE A 13 -6.20 -15.23 3.41
N VAL A 14 -6.83 -14.07 3.24
CA VAL A 14 -8.02 -13.95 2.40
C VAL A 14 -7.52 -14.29 0.99
N PRO A 15 -7.90 -15.43 0.39
CA PRO A 15 -7.66 -15.61 -1.01
C PRO A 15 -8.78 -14.83 -1.69
N ASN A 16 -8.52 -13.56 -2.05
CA ASN A 16 -9.37 -12.93 -3.04
C ASN A 16 -9.10 -13.63 -4.37
N LYS A 17 -9.89 -14.68 -4.60
CA LYS A 17 -10.19 -15.25 -5.90
C LYS A 17 -10.84 -14.17 -6.76
N GLU A 18 -10.43 -14.16 -8.03
CA GLU A 18 -11.21 -13.71 -9.18
C GLU A 18 -11.30 -12.19 -9.43
N GLY A 19 -10.40 -11.70 -10.29
CA GLY A 19 -10.85 -11.04 -11.52
C GLY A 19 -11.11 -9.53 -11.50
N THR A 20 -10.69 -8.78 -10.50
CA THR A 20 -10.57 -7.32 -10.60
C THR A 20 -9.11 -7.01 -10.84
N GLY A 21 -8.73 -6.38 -11.95
CA GLY A 21 -7.35 -6.01 -12.28
C GLY A 21 -6.77 -4.94 -11.34
N ALA A 22 -6.93 -5.09 -10.03
CA ALA A 22 -6.43 -4.22 -9.00
C ALA A 22 -5.21 -4.87 -8.35
N ILE A 23 -4.14 -4.09 -8.24
CA ILE A 23 -2.89 -4.43 -7.58
C ILE A 23 -2.84 -3.78 -6.21
N THR A 24 -2.21 -4.45 -5.26
CA THR A 24 -1.98 -3.89 -3.93
C THR A 24 -0.54 -3.50 -3.76
N MET A 25 -0.30 -2.33 -3.19
CA MET A 25 1.04 -1.88 -2.83
C MET A 25 1.11 -1.65 -1.34
N ALA A 26 2.17 -2.16 -0.72
CA ALA A 26 2.41 -2.04 0.71
C ALA A 26 3.72 -1.32 0.97
N HIS A 27 3.70 -0.37 1.89
CA HIS A 27 4.89 0.25 2.43
C HIS A 27 4.94 0.05 3.95
N LYS A 28 6.04 -0.50 4.44
CA LYS A 28 6.23 -0.70 5.88
C LYS A 28 6.91 0.53 6.46
N VAL A 29 6.20 1.23 7.34
CA VAL A 29 6.75 2.34 8.13
C VAL A 29 6.78 1.90 9.59
N GLU A 30 7.96 1.97 10.19
CA GLU A 30 8.21 1.47 11.55
C GLU A 30 7.78 0.00 11.72
N ASN A 31 6.61 -0.24 12.32
CA ASN A 31 6.06 -1.57 12.57
C ASN A 31 4.69 -1.81 11.94
N THR A 32 4.20 -0.88 11.11
CA THR A 32 2.87 -0.94 10.50
C THR A 32 3.01 -1.03 8.97
N HIS A 33 2.26 -1.93 8.33
CA HIS A 33 2.18 -1.96 6.87
C HIS A 33 1.05 -1.06 6.40
N PHE A 34 1.35 -0.04 5.61
CA PHE A 34 0.34 0.77 4.96
C PHE A 34 0.11 0.26 3.56
N ILE A 35 -1.13 -0.11 3.25
CA ILE A 35 -1.53 -0.77 2.02
C ILE A 35 -2.49 0.13 1.25
N ILE A 36 -2.21 0.30 -0.03
CA ILE A 36 -3.10 0.98 -0.98
C ILE A 36 -3.50 0.03 -2.08
N VAL A 37 -4.69 0.24 -2.63
CA VAL A 37 -5.25 -0.57 -3.72
C VAL A 37 -5.31 0.30 -4.96
N LEU A 38 -4.61 -0.12 -6.00
CA LEU A 38 -4.47 0.58 -7.27
C LEU A 38 -4.99 -0.32 -8.39
N ASP A 39 -5.31 0.24 -9.53
CA ASP A 39 -5.54 -0.52 -10.76
C ASP A 39 -4.20 -1.01 -11.35
N ASP A 40 -4.21 -2.15 -12.06
CA ASP A 40 -3.04 -2.75 -12.72
C ASP A 40 -2.42 -1.80 -13.74
N SER A 41 -3.22 -0.90 -14.33
CA SER A 41 -2.72 0.17 -15.19
C SER A 41 -1.73 1.11 -14.48
N ALA A 42 -1.83 1.28 -13.16
CA ALA A 42 -0.90 2.09 -12.38
C ALA A 42 0.48 1.43 -12.20
N LYS A 43 0.57 0.10 -12.37
CA LYS A 43 1.77 -0.68 -12.07
C LYS A 43 2.98 -0.19 -12.85
N SER A 44 2.87 -0.14 -14.17
CA SER A 44 3.94 0.31 -15.07
C SER A 44 4.38 1.73 -14.77
N LEU A 45 3.42 2.63 -14.48
CA LEU A 45 3.67 4.02 -14.15
C LEU A 45 4.45 4.14 -12.83
N ILE A 46 4.03 3.42 -11.79
CA ILE A 46 4.72 3.41 -10.49
C ILE A 46 6.11 2.80 -10.61
N GLU A 47 6.29 1.73 -11.40
CA GLU A 47 7.62 1.17 -11.67
C GLU A 47 8.54 2.18 -12.36
N GLU A 48 8.02 2.99 -13.30
CA GLU A 48 8.78 4.09 -13.91
C GLU A 48 9.12 5.19 -12.90
N ILE A 49 8.16 5.58 -12.06
CA ILE A 49 8.36 6.57 -10.97
C ILE A 49 9.46 6.11 -10.01
N GLN A 50 9.46 4.83 -9.62
CA GLN A 50 10.48 4.27 -8.74
C GLN A 50 11.85 4.15 -9.41
N LYS A 51 11.91 3.91 -10.72
CA LYS A 51 13.16 3.88 -11.50
C LYS A 51 13.73 5.27 -11.77
N HIS A 52 12.87 6.28 -11.91
CA HIS A 52 13.24 7.65 -12.25
C HIS A 52 12.57 8.66 -11.32
N PRO A 53 12.89 8.64 -10.01
CA PRO A 53 12.27 9.54 -9.02
C PRO A 53 12.52 11.02 -9.32
N ASP A 54 13.61 11.34 -10.04
CA ASP A 54 13.98 12.68 -10.50
C ASP A 54 13.09 13.23 -11.64
N LYS A 55 12.33 12.36 -12.33
CA LYS A 55 11.42 12.74 -13.42
C LYS A 55 9.95 12.77 -13.02
N VAL A 56 9.67 12.56 -11.73
CA VAL A 56 8.31 12.46 -11.20
C VAL A 56 7.70 13.86 -11.07
N GLY A 57 6.83 14.21 -12.00
CA GLY A 57 6.01 15.42 -11.97
C GLY A 57 4.63 15.18 -11.36
N ASP A 58 3.92 16.27 -11.10
CA ASP A 58 2.55 16.26 -10.57
C ASP A 58 1.56 15.51 -11.48
N GLU A 59 1.81 15.47 -12.80
CA GLU A 59 0.96 14.74 -13.75
C GLU A 59 1.00 13.22 -13.54
N GLN A 60 2.20 12.64 -13.37
CA GLN A 60 2.35 11.21 -13.12
C GLN A 60 1.77 10.82 -11.75
N LEU A 61 2.02 11.64 -10.72
CA LEU A 61 1.40 11.43 -9.41
C LEU A 61 -0.13 11.56 -9.45
N GLY A 62 -0.64 12.50 -10.25
CA GLY A 62 -2.07 12.66 -10.49
C GLY A 62 -2.69 11.45 -11.20
N GLN A 63 -1.98 10.85 -12.15
CA GLN A 63 -2.40 9.60 -12.81
C GLN A 63 -2.39 8.41 -11.84
N VAL A 64 -1.35 8.27 -11.00
CA VAL A 64 -1.32 7.22 -9.96
C VAL A 64 -2.48 7.39 -8.98
N TYR A 65 -2.73 8.62 -8.53
CA TYR A 65 -3.87 8.91 -7.64
C TYR A 65 -5.20 8.60 -8.31
N SER A 66 -5.37 8.96 -9.58
CA SER A 66 -6.58 8.64 -10.35
C SER A 66 -6.75 7.14 -10.60
N SER A 67 -5.66 6.37 -10.49
CA SER A 67 -5.66 4.91 -10.62
C SER A 67 -5.81 4.21 -9.27
N LEU A 68 -6.02 4.93 -8.16
CA LEU A 68 -6.45 4.32 -6.91
C LEU A 68 -7.82 3.71 -7.13
N ALA A 69 -7.91 2.39 -6.99
CA ALA A 69 -9.20 1.71 -7.02
C ALA A 69 -10.07 2.15 -5.84
N ILE A 70 -9.42 2.51 -4.72
CA ILE A 70 -10.06 3.00 -3.51
C ILE A 70 -9.22 4.15 -2.94
N GLU A 71 -9.83 5.30 -2.69
CA GLU A 71 -9.20 6.47 -2.03
C GLU A 71 -9.05 6.26 -0.50
N GLU A 72 -8.63 5.06 -0.10
CA GLU A 72 -8.43 4.66 1.29
C GLU A 72 -7.08 3.98 1.49
N ILE A 73 -6.50 4.21 2.66
CA ILE A 73 -5.25 3.61 3.08
C ILE A 73 -5.57 2.61 4.18
N TYR A 74 -5.13 1.38 4.00
CA TYR A 74 -5.32 0.32 4.96
C TYR A 74 -4.07 0.13 5.81
N ALA A 75 -4.24 -0.27 7.08
CA ALA A 75 -3.17 -0.63 7.99
C ALA A 75 -3.17 -2.16 8.18
N ASP A 76 -2.01 -2.77 8.02
CA ASP A 76 -1.66 -4.20 8.14
C ASP A 76 -2.39 -5.16 7.18
N LYS A 77 -3.67 -4.96 6.89
CA LYS A 77 -4.46 -5.76 5.95
C LYS A 77 -5.51 -4.91 5.23
N VAL A 78 -5.78 -5.25 3.97
CA VAL A 78 -6.87 -4.63 3.20
C VAL A 78 -8.20 -4.82 3.92
N GLY A 79 -8.97 -3.72 4.05
CA GLY A 79 -10.23 -3.68 4.81
C GLY A 79 -10.11 -3.13 6.24
N GLU A 80 -8.90 -2.96 6.78
CA GLU A 80 -8.67 -2.27 8.05
C GLU A 80 -8.13 -0.86 7.80
N LYS A 81 -9.00 0.14 7.84
CA LYS A 81 -8.63 1.52 7.51
C LYS A 81 -7.61 2.06 8.51
N ALA A 82 -6.54 2.66 7.99
CA ALA A 82 -5.55 3.35 8.80
C ALA A 82 -6.19 4.57 9.48
N SER A 83 -5.98 4.68 10.79
CA SER A 83 -6.46 5.83 11.56
C SER A 83 -5.61 7.07 11.28
N GLU A 84 -6.19 8.27 11.38
CA GLU A 84 -5.46 9.54 11.22
C GLU A 84 -4.23 9.62 12.15
N GLN A 85 -4.33 9.09 13.37
CA GLN A 85 -3.19 9.03 14.30
C GLN A 85 -2.05 8.14 13.76
N GLN A 86 -2.36 7.01 13.13
CA GLN A 86 -1.36 6.11 12.54
C GLN A 86 -0.71 6.74 11.32
N LEU A 87 -1.51 7.38 10.47
CA LEU A 87 -1.06 8.11 9.29
C LEU A 87 -0.13 9.25 9.68
N ASN A 88 -0.53 10.08 10.65
CA ASN A 88 0.29 11.19 11.14
C ASN A 88 1.56 10.69 11.83
N SER A 89 1.49 9.61 12.61
CA SER A 89 2.68 9.04 13.27
C SER A 89 3.69 8.49 12.26
N ALA A 90 3.22 7.84 11.19
CA ALA A 90 4.08 7.20 10.20
C ALA A 90 4.62 8.19 9.14
N PHE A 91 3.75 9.05 8.60
CA PHE A 91 4.06 9.90 7.46
C PHE A 91 4.15 11.38 7.81
N ASN A 92 3.99 11.77 9.09
CA ASN A 92 3.86 13.16 9.53
C ASN A 92 2.78 13.94 8.76
N SER A 93 1.78 13.22 8.25
CA SER A 93 0.72 13.76 7.43
C SER A 93 -0.54 12.91 7.61
N VAL A 94 -1.70 13.55 7.51
CA VAL A 94 -3.02 12.90 7.40
C VAL A 94 -3.58 13.00 5.99
N ASP A 95 -2.87 13.67 5.09
CA ASP A 95 -3.30 13.87 3.71
C ASP A 95 -3.06 12.60 2.90
N THR A 96 -4.16 11.98 2.45
CA THR A 96 -4.14 10.73 1.68
C THR A 96 -3.23 10.83 0.45
N LYS A 97 -3.19 11.97 -0.26
CA LYS A 97 -2.37 12.14 -1.47
C LYS A 97 -0.89 12.14 -1.13
N ALA A 98 -0.49 12.88 -0.10
CA ALA A 98 0.89 12.91 0.37
C ALA A 98 1.36 11.52 0.81
N ILE A 99 0.50 10.76 1.48
CA ILE A 99 0.82 9.42 1.97
C ILE A 99 0.87 8.42 0.83
N VAL A 100 -0.10 8.45 -0.09
CA VAL A 100 -0.09 7.61 -1.30
C VAL A 100 1.18 7.87 -2.10
N LYS A 101 1.59 9.13 -2.26
CA LYS A 101 2.86 9.47 -2.91
C LYS A 101 4.05 8.79 -2.22
N ASP A 102 4.12 8.84 -0.90
CA ASP A 102 5.21 8.21 -0.15
C ASP A 102 5.21 6.68 -0.31
N ILE A 103 4.03 6.06 -0.20
CA ILE A 103 3.84 4.62 -0.45
C ILE A 103 4.20 4.25 -1.89
N VAL A 104 3.95 5.12 -2.88
CA VAL A 104 4.33 4.91 -4.27
C VAL A 104 5.83 5.00 -4.47
N MET A 105 6.48 5.95 -3.82
CA MET A 105 7.93 6.14 -3.96
C MET A 105 8.75 5.08 -3.21
N ASN A 106 8.27 4.64 -2.04
CA ASN A 106 9.03 3.77 -1.13
C ASN A 106 8.41 2.39 -0.92
N GLY A 107 7.17 2.18 -1.34
CA GLY A 107 6.44 0.91 -1.20
C GLY A 107 6.82 -0.12 -2.24
N LYS A 108 6.27 -1.33 -2.06
CA LYS A 108 6.48 -2.45 -2.96
C LYS A 108 5.15 -3.10 -3.29
N PHE A 109 4.98 -3.48 -4.54
CA PHE A 109 3.85 -4.32 -4.94
C PHE A 109 3.89 -5.64 -4.17
N HIS A 110 2.73 -6.07 -3.73
CA HIS A 110 2.52 -7.38 -3.12
C HIS A 110 1.84 -8.31 -4.12
#